data_AF-A0A841FFK1-F1
#
_entry.id   AF-A0A841FFK1-F1
#
_cell.length_a   1.000
_cell.length_b   1.000
_cell.length_c   1.000
_cell.angle_alpha   90.00
_cell.angle_beta   90.00
_cell.angle_gamma   90.00
#
_symmetry.space_group_name_H-M   'P 1'
#
loop_
_entity.id
_entity.type
_entity.pdbx_description
1 polymer ?
#
loop_
_entity_poly.entity_id
_entity_poly.type
_entity_poly.pdbx_seq_one_letter_code
_entity_poly.pdbx_strand_id
1 'polypeptide(L)'
;MSERRRPARARRWTLWSLAGVLLLGLAAGSVVLWQHAYDLSEEQVSLRHDGRLLDGVLALPPDGDGPFGLVVFVHGDGPVDATHESHYRPLWESFAAAEPGLRFMIAVSPAVIWQRQGRYNLLAELGAEGAEPERVAEAPRDRETVLELLDRGASFEDYRAAMGDGRDMTAERWGFIQRNHTADATDDLRAAHDVPVLLMLAGHDLNVDVAETGAAYRELLPDLLVLRYPEAGHAMVDAAVERSTVQLTLTGVFAPRRLYTAGFLGDQADYLRGMA
;
A
#
# COMPACT_ATOMS: atom_id res chain seq x y z
N MET A 1 14.95 -69.78 17.61
CA MET A 1 14.28 -68.46 17.61
C MET A 1 14.81 -67.65 16.44
N SER A 2 13.93 -67.24 15.54
CA SER A 2 14.23 -66.53 14.28
C SER A 2 14.60 -65.07 14.56
N GLU A 3 15.85 -64.67 14.29
CA GLU A 3 16.24 -63.27 14.21
C GLU A 3 15.67 -62.66 12.92
N ARG A 4 14.68 -61.78 13.07
CA ARG A 4 14.14 -60.97 11.97
C ARG A 4 15.20 -59.93 11.54
N ARG A 5 16.11 -60.30 10.64
CA ARG A 5 16.92 -59.32 9.91
C ARG A 5 16.08 -58.68 8.81
N ARG A 6 15.60 -57.45 9.04
CA ARG A 6 15.60 -56.32 8.08
C ARG A 6 14.95 -55.06 8.71
N PRO A 7 15.30 -53.82 8.26
CA PRO A 7 16.16 -53.54 7.10
C PRO A 7 17.11 -52.32 7.27
N ALA A 8 18.42 -52.53 7.04
CA ALA A 8 19.33 -51.44 6.65
C ALA A 8 18.82 -50.65 5.41
N ARG A 9 17.96 -51.28 4.60
CA ARG A 9 17.25 -50.67 3.47
C ARG A 9 16.27 -49.59 3.90
N ALA A 10 15.48 -49.77 4.96
CA ALA A 10 14.52 -48.75 5.43
C ALA A 10 15.24 -47.50 5.96
N ARG A 11 16.34 -47.68 6.72
CA ARG A 11 17.16 -46.56 7.18
C ARG A 11 17.76 -45.75 6.02
N ARG A 12 18.13 -46.42 4.91
CA ARG A 12 18.55 -45.74 3.67
C ARG A 12 17.41 -44.96 3.03
N TRP A 13 16.21 -45.54 2.91
CA TRP A 13 15.03 -44.83 2.39
C TRP A 13 14.68 -43.61 3.23
N THR A 14 14.70 -43.71 4.56
CA THR A 14 14.48 -42.56 5.46
C THR A 14 15.54 -41.47 5.27
N LEU A 15 16.82 -41.83 5.14
CA LEU A 15 17.89 -40.87 4.88
C LEU A 15 17.75 -40.19 3.50
N TRP A 16 17.37 -40.95 2.47
CA TRP A 16 17.10 -40.39 1.14
C TRP A 16 15.85 -39.48 1.13
N SER A 17 14.81 -39.83 1.89
CA SER A 17 13.63 -38.98 2.06
C SER A 17 13.98 -37.69 2.80
N LEU A 18 14.77 -37.75 3.88
CA LEU A 18 15.24 -36.56 4.60
C LEU A 18 16.13 -35.68 3.73
N ALA A 19 17.06 -36.27 2.98
CA ALA A 19 17.91 -35.55 2.04
C ALA A 19 17.08 -34.91 0.90
N GLY A 20 16.07 -35.62 0.40
CA GLY A 20 15.13 -35.10 -0.59
C GLY A 20 14.32 -33.91 -0.07
N VAL A 21 13.79 -33.99 1.16
CA VAL A 21 13.09 -32.89 1.81
C VAL A 21 14.01 -31.69 2.03
N LEU A 22 15.25 -31.92 2.47
CA LEU A 22 16.23 -30.84 2.64
C LEU A 22 16.56 -30.17 1.31
N LEU A 23 16.79 -30.93 0.24
CA LEU A 23 17.05 -30.40 -1.09
C LEU A 23 15.87 -29.61 -1.63
N LEU A 24 14.64 -30.09 -1.43
CA LEU A 24 13.42 -29.35 -1.79
C LEU A 24 13.30 -28.05 -0.99
N GLY A 25 13.59 -28.09 0.31
CA GLY A 25 13.59 -26.90 1.17
C GLY A 25 14.63 -25.85 0.73
N LEU A 26 15.84 -26.29 0.39
CA LEU A 26 16.89 -25.41 -0.14
C LEU A 26 16.49 -24.83 -1.51
N ALA A 27 15.95 -25.65 -2.42
CA ALA A 27 15.49 -25.18 -3.72
C ALA A 27 14.35 -24.15 -3.57
N ALA A 28 13.36 -24.42 -2.71
CA ALA A 28 12.29 -23.50 -2.43
C ALA A 28 12.81 -22.19 -1.79
N GLY A 29 13.73 -22.29 -0.82
CA GLY A 29 14.38 -21.15 -0.21
C GLY A 29 15.14 -20.30 -1.22
N SER A 30 15.92 -20.90 -2.13
CA SER A 30 16.60 -20.20 -3.20
C SER A 30 15.64 -19.50 -4.16
N VAL A 31 14.52 -20.13 -4.50
CA VAL A 31 13.47 -19.50 -5.33
C VAL A 31 12.88 -18.28 -4.62
N VAL A 32 12.59 -18.37 -3.32
CA VAL A 32 12.10 -17.23 -2.54
C VAL A 32 13.13 -16.10 -2.52
N LEU A 33 14.40 -16.40 -2.24
CA LEU A 33 15.47 -15.40 -2.25
C LEU A 33 15.59 -14.73 -3.63
N TRP A 34 15.48 -15.50 -4.71
CA TRP A 34 15.48 -14.95 -6.07
C TRP A 34 14.25 -14.10 -6.38
N GLN A 35 13.07 -14.47 -5.86
CA GLN A 35 11.84 -13.67 -6.00
C GLN A 35 11.94 -12.31 -5.31
N HIS A 36 12.73 -12.19 -4.24
CA HIS A 36 12.99 -10.96 -3.49
C HIS A 36 14.27 -10.22 -3.91
N ALA A 37 15.01 -10.73 -4.88
CA ALA A 37 16.16 -10.05 -5.46
C ALA A 37 15.67 -9.11 -6.57
N TYR A 38 15.66 -7.80 -6.30
CA TYR A 38 15.24 -6.76 -7.25
C TYR A 38 16.46 -6.09 -7.90
N ASP A 39 16.35 -5.78 -9.19
CA ASP A 39 17.38 -5.13 -9.99
C ASP A 39 17.29 -3.61 -9.87
N LEU A 40 17.51 -3.11 -8.65
CA LEU A 40 17.50 -1.70 -8.30
C LEU A 40 18.42 -1.43 -7.10
N SER A 41 18.87 -0.19 -6.97
CA SER A 41 19.53 0.30 -5.74
C SER A 41 18.60 1.26 -5.00
N GLU A 42 18.58 1.23 -3.67
CA GLU A 42 17.77 2.11 -2.83
C GLU A 42 18.67 3.03 -1.99
N GLU A 43 18.34 4.32 -1.98
CA GLU A 43 18.96 5.31 -1.11
C GLU A 43 17.89 6.01 -0.27
N GLN A 44 18.15 6.17 1.03
CA GLN A 44 17.30 7.00 1.89
C GLN A 44 17.60 8.47 1.62
N VAL A 45 16.55 9.24 1.33
CA VAL A 45 16.66 10.67 1.04
C VAL A 45 15.77 11.48 1.96
N SER A 46 16.22 12.67 2.33
CA SER A 46 15.39 13.63 3.07
C SER A 46 15.34 14.96 2.31
N LEU A 47 14.14 15.37 1.95
CA LEU A 47 13.85 16.59 1.21
C LEU A 47 13.40 17.66 2.21
N ARG A 48 14.04 18.84 2.19
CA ARG A 48 13.59 20.00 2.99
C ARG A 48 12.81 20.96 2.12
N HIS A 49 11.59 21.29 2.55
CA HIS A 49 10.74 22.29 1.93
C HIS A 49 9.94 23.04 2.99
N ASP A 50 9.97 24.38 2.96
CA ASP A 50 9.25 25.26 3.91
C ASP A 50 9.45 24.91 5.40
N GLY A 51 10.68 24.58 5.76
CA GLY A 51 11.04 24.21 7.13
C GLY A 51 10.55 22.83 7.58
N ARG A 52 9.87 22.08 6.70
CA ARG A 52 9.46 20.69 6.91
C ARG A 52 10.47 19.75 6.26
N LEU A 53 10.63 18.59 6.87
CA LEU A 53 11.46 17.49 6.35
C LEU A 53 10.51 16.40 5.84
N LEU A 54 10.73 15.95 4.62
CA LEU A 54 10.05 14.81 4.02
C LEU A 54 11.09 13.70 3.82
N ASP A 55 10.92 12.59 4.52
CA ASP A 55 11.74 11.40 4.32
C ASP A 55 11.14 10.56 3.18
N GLY A 56 12.01 10.00 2.35
CA GLY A 56 11.62 9.16 1.22
C GLY A 56 12.73 8.19 0.84
N VAL A 57 12.41 7.29 -0.09
CA VAL A 57 13.37 6.36 -0.68
C VAL A 57 13.53 6.70 -2.15
N LEU A 58 14.78 6.85 -2.58
CA LEU A 58 15.14 6.99 -3.97
C LEU A 58 15.55 5.60 -4.50
N ALA A 59 14.76 5.07 -5.44
CA ALA A 59 15.11 3.86 -6.16
C ALA A 59 15.80 4.23 -7.49
N LEU A 60 16.98 3.67 -7.74
CA LEU A 60 17.81 3.94 -8.90
C LEU A 60 18.06 2.65 -9.71
N PRO A 61 18.25 2.77 -11.03
CA PRO A 61 18.77 1.67 -11.83
C PRO A 61 20.12 1.17 -11.28
N PRO A 62 20.42 -0.13 -11.42
CA PRO A 62 21.66 -0.70 -10.93
C PRO A 62 22.90 -0.14 -11.67
N ASP A 63 22.72 0.28 -12.92
CA ASP A 63 23.77 0.76 -13.82
C ASP A 63 23.32 2.03 -14.59
N GLY A 64 24.28 2.89 -14.94
CA GLY A 64 24.07 4.10 -15.75
C GLY A 64 24.57 5.39 -15.08
N ASP A 65 25.12 6.32 -15.86
CA ASP A 65 25.71 7.56 -15.34
C ASP A 65 24.71 8.74 -15.25
N GLY A 66 23.44 8.50 -15.58
CA GLY A 66 22.38 9.52 -15.64
C GLY A 66 22.56 10.54 -16.78
N PRO A 67 21.81 11.65 -16.77
CA PRO A 67 20.73 11.95 -15.83
C PRO A 67 19.56 10.98 -16.00
N PHE A 68 18.94 10.57 -14.88
CA PHE A 68 17.75 9.73 -14.87
C PHE A 68 16.45 10.56 -14.86
N GLY A 69 15.37 9.93 -15.30
CA GLY A 69 14.02 10.46 -15.16
C GLY A 69 13.60 10.38 -13.70
N LEU A 70 12.75 11.30 -13.25
CA LEU A 70 12.21 11.27 -11.88
C LEU A 70 10.72 10.93 -11.92
N VAL A 71 10.38 9.80 -11.29
CA VAL A 71 8.99 9.45 -10.95
C VAL A 71 8.79 9.73 -9.48
N VAL A 72 7.82 10.57 -9.15
CA VAL A 72 7.40 10.79 -7.75
C VAL A 72 6.20 9.90 -7.48
N PHE A 73 6.37 8.98 -6.53
CA PHE A 73 5.33 8.07 -6.08
C PHE A 73 4.85 8.50 -4.69
N VAL A 74 3.55 8.71 -4.54
CA VAL A 74 2.94 9.13 -3.27
C VAL A 74 1.80 8.18 -2.94
N HIS A 75 1.80 7.65 -1.71
CA HIS A 75 0.74 6.80 -1.19
C HIS A 75 -0.02 7.48 -0.05
N GLY A 76 -1.29 7.14 0.10
CA GLY A 76 -2.19 7.74 1.11
C GLY A 76 -2.16 7.05 2.48
N ASP A 77 -1.41 5.94 2.62
CA ASP A 77 -1.41 5.07 3.80
C ASP A 77 -0.65 5.64 5.01
N GLY A 78 -1.12 6.77 5.52
CA GLY A 78 -0.73 7.41 6.79
C GLY A 78 0.64 7.02 7.39
N PRO A 79 0.68 6.13 8.41
CA PRO A 79 1.90 5.79 9.15
C PRO A 79 2.81 4.77 8.45
N VAL A 80 2.42 4.23 7.30
CA VAL A 80 3.20 3.25 6.55
C VAL A 80 4.45 3.94 5.99
N ASP A 81 5.58 3.23 5.95
CA ASP A 81 6.82 3.78 5.38
C ASP A 81 6.71 4.05 3.87
N ALA A 82 7.64 4.85 3.34
CA ALA A 82 7.66 5.25 1.92
C ALA A 82 7.83 4.09 0.92
N THR A 83 8.23 2.90 1.36
CA THR A 83 8.32 1.69 0.54
C THR A 83 7.04 0.84 0.56
N HIS A 84 6.07 1.25 1.38
CA HIS A 84 4.90 0.47 1.75
C HIS A 84 5.29 -0.94 2.23
N GLU A 85 6.15 -1.01 3.24
CA GLU A 85 6.67 -2.27 3.79
C GLU A 85 7.30 -3.16 2.70
N SER A 86 8.09 -2.55 1.81
CA SER A 86 8.69 -3.14 0.60
C SER A 86 7.76 -3.51 -0.54
N HIS A 87 6.44 -3.34 -0.40
CA HIS A 87 5.51 -3.71 -1.47
C HIS A 87 5.73 -2.91 -2.76
N TYR A 88 6.25 -1.68 -2.69
CA TYR A 88 6.56 -0.89 -3.90
C TYR A 88 7.84 -1.31 -4.65
N ARG A 89 8.65 -2.23 -4.13
CA ARG A 89 9.91 -2.62 -4.80
C ARG A 89 9.74 -3.24 -6.19
N PRO A 90 8.81 -4.18 -6.44
CA PRO A 90 8.54 -4.67 -7.80
C PRO A 90 8.12 -3.54 -8.76
N LEU A 91 7.45 -2.52 -8.22
CA LEU A 91 7.04 -1.36 -9.00
C LEU A 91 8.23 -0.48 -9.36
N TRP A 92 9.07 -0.15 -8.38
CA TRP A 92 10.26 0.67 -8.60
C TRP A 92 11.30 -0.02 -9.50
N GLU A 93 11.44 -1.36 -9.43
CA GLU A 93 12.24 -2.16 -10.37
C GLU A 93 11.78 -1.91 -11.82
N SER A 94 10.46 -1.87 -12.03
CA SER A 94 9.87 -1.62 -13.35
C SER A 94 10.13 -0.19 -13.84
N PHE A 95 10.21 0.79 -12.94
CA PHE A 95 10.52 2.19 -13.26
C PHE A 95 12.00 2.41 -13.55
N ALA A 96 12.87 1.78 -12.76
CA ALA A 96 14.31 1.83 -12.96
C ALA A 96 14.73 1.22 -14.31
N ALA A 97 13.95 0.25 -14.82
CA ALA A 97 14.12 -0.28 -16.17
C ALA A 97 13.59 0.63 -17.29
N ALA A 98 12.91 1.73 -16.97
CA ALA A 98 12.34 2.67 -17.94
C ALA A 98 13.28 3.86 -18.25
N GLU A 99 13.03 4.56 -19.38
CA GLU A 99 13.95 5.54 -19.96
C GLU A 99 14.22 6.79 -19.09
N PRO A 100 15.36 7.49 -19.26
CA PRO A 100 15.84 8.55 -18.37
C PRO A 100 15.09 9.90 -18.41
N GLY A 101 13.90 9.98 -18.99
CA GLY A 101 13.23 11.24 -19.37
C GLY A 101 12.00 11.66 -18.56
N LEU A 102 11.77 11.11 -17.36
CA LEU A 102 10.45 11.14 -16.73
C LEU A 102 10.18 12.35 -15.79
N ARG A 103 8.99 12.97 -15.90
CA ARG A 103 8.55 14.22 -15.22
C ARG A 103 7.05 14.25 -14.88
N PHE A 104 6.54 13.22 -14.21
CA PHE A 104 5.11 13.04 -13.99
C PHE A 104 4.84 12.44 -12.59
N MET A 105 3.57 12.35 -12.19
CA MET A 105 3.14 11.80 -10.89
C MET A 105 2.28 10.54 -11.07
N ILE A 106 2.49 9.52 -10.22
CA ILE A 106 1.56 8.39 -10.07
C ILE A 106 0.86 8.50 -8.72
N ALA A 107 -0.46 8.51 -8.78
CA ALA A 107 -1.35 8.57 -7.63
C ALA A 107 -2.11 7.24 -7.53
N VAL A 108 -1.88 6.49 -6.46
CA VAL A 108 -2.50 5.17 -6.24
C VAL A 108 -3.57 5.27 -5.17
N SER A 109 -4.84 5.27 -5.59
CA SER A 109 -6.03 5.42 -4.73
C SER A 109 -5.85 6.44 -3.58
N PRO A 110 -5.41 7.69 -3.82
CA PRO A 110 -5.19 8.62 -2.73
C PRO A 110 -6.49 9.23 -2.20
N ALA A 111 -6.48 9.58 -0.92
CA ALA A 111 -7.49 10.46 -0.34
C ALA A 111 -7.25 11.91 -0.79
N VAL A 112 -8.31 12.66 -1.10
CA VAL A 112 -8.21 14.10 -1.37
C VAL A 112 -8.45 14.92 -0.10
N ILE A 113 -9.60 14.71 0.55
CA ILE A 113 -9.98 15.42 1.78
C ILE A 113 -10.14 14.39 2.89
N TRP A 114 -9.25 14.43 3.90
CA TRP A 114 -9.14 13.35 4.89
C TRP A 114 -10.43 13.19 5.72
N GLN A 115 -11.15 14.28 6.01
CA GLN A 115 -12.42 14.18 6.74
C GLN A 115 -13.54 13.54 5.94
N ARG A 116 -13.66 13.84 4.64
CA ARG A 116 -14.64 13.16 3.78
C ARG A 116 -14.27 11.70 3.65
N GLN A 117 -12.98 11.45 3.49
CA GLN A 117 -12.47 10.11 3.36
C GLN A 117 -12.72 9.25 4.60
N GLY A 118 -12.43 9.77 5.79
CA GLY A 118 -12.70 9.05 7.03
C GLY A 118 -14.19 8.77 7.26
N ARG A 119 -15.10 9.57 6.67
CA ARG A 119 -16.53 9.28 6.71
C ARG A 119 -16.88 8.13 5.79
N TYR A 120 -16.37 8.13 4.56
CA TYR A 120 -16.58 7.03 3.62
C TYR A 120 -16.04 5.71 4.21
N ASN A 121 -14.80 5.71 4.69
CA ASN A 121 -14.16 4.51 5.24
C ASN A 121 -14.96 3.92 6.40
N LEU A 122 -15.41 4.75 7.35
CA LEU A 122 -16.28 4.32 8.45
C LEU A 122 -17.55 3.60 7.93
N LEU A 123 -18.23 4.16 6.92
CA LEU A 123 -19.46 3.58 6.39
C LEU A 123 -19.19 2.33 5.54
N ALA A 124 -18.09 2.32 4.79
CA ALA A 124 -17.67 1.20 3.95
C ALA A 124 -17.30 -0.02 4.82
N GLU A 125 -16.55 0.18 5.89
CA GLU A 125 -16.19 -0.87 6.86
C GLU A 125 -17.43 -1.44 7.54
N LEU A 126 -18.32 -0.59 8.06
CA LEU A 126 -19.57 -1.05 8.67
C LEU A 126 -20.43 -1.86 7.70
N GLY A 127 -20.49 -1.45 6.44
CA GLY A 127 -21.16 -2.21 5.38
C GLY A 127 -20.49 -3.56 5.10
N ALA A 128 -19.16 -3.59 5.03
CA ALA A 128 -18.40 -4.81 4.78
C ALA A 128 -18.47 -5.81 5.95
N GLU A 129 -18.55 -5.32 7.19
CA GLU A 129 -18.78 -6.12 8.40
C GLU A 129 -20.21 -6.65 8.51
N GLY A 130 -21.16 -6.11 7.72
CA GLY A 130 -22.58 -6.38 7.89
C GLY A 130 -23.11 -5.89 9.24
N ALA A 131 -22.64 -4.72 9.69
CA ALA A 131 -23.00 -4.15 10.98
C ALA A 131 -24.51 -3.92 11.11
N GLU A 132 -25.03 -4.09 12.33
CA GLU A 132 -26.45 -3.86 12.64
C GLU A 132 -26.88 -2.41 12.31
N PRO A 133 -28.12 -2.20 11.84
CA PRO A 133 -28.62 -0.88 11.44
C PRO A 133 -28.46 0.19 12.53
N GLU A 134 -28.62 -0.17 13.80
CA GLU A 134 -28.45 0.73 14.94
C GLU A 134 -27.00 1.22 15.04
N ARG A 135 -26.02 0.32 14.90
CA ARG A 135 -24.58 0.68 14.91
C ARG A 135 -24.24 1.61 13.74
N VAL A 136 -24.81 1.35 12.56
CA VAL A 136 -24.65 2.22 11.38
C VAL A 136 -25.25 3.61 11.62
N ALA A 137 -26.39 3.69 12.31
CA ALA A 137 -27.07 4.96 12.62
C ALA A 137 -26.36 5.76 13.72
N GLU A 138 -25.67 5.09 14.65
CA GLU A 138 -24.94 5.73 15.75
C GLU A 138 -23.53 6.18 15.37
N ALA A 139 -22.85 5.45 14.49
CA ALA A 139 -21.46 5.71 14.12
C ALA A 139 -21.15 7.15 13.65
N PRO A 140 -22.04 7.85 12.90
CA PRO A 140 -21.82 9.26 12.57
C PRO A 140 -21.75 10.19 13.80
N ARG A 141 -22.52 9.91 14.86
CA ARG A 141 -22.51 10.73 16.09
C ARG A 141 -21.23 10.56 16.89
N ASP A 142 -20.75 9.31 17.00
CA ASP A 142 -19.45 9.02 17.60
C ASP A 142 -18.33 9.74 16.84
N ARG A 143 -18.39 9.73 15.51
CA ARG A 143 -17.45 10.45 14.65
C ARG A 143 -17.51 11.96 14.90
N GLU A 144 -18.70 12.56 14.96
CA GLU A 144 -18.86 13.99 15.26
C GLU A 144 -18.23 14.37 16.61
N THR A 145 -18.45 13.55 17.64
CA THR A 145 -17.84 13.75 18.97
C THR A 145 -16.31 13.72 18.88
N VAL A 146 -15.75 12.78 18.13
CA VAL A 146 -14.29 12.69 17.90
C VAL A 146 -13.76 13.89 17.13
N LEU A 147 -14.47 14.36 16.10
CA LEU A 147 -14.07 15.56 15.34
C LEU A 147 -14.09 16.81 16.22
N GLU A 148 -15.11 16.98 17.07
CA GLU A 148 -15.16 18.11 18.01
C GLU A 148 -13.99 18.10 19.01
N LEU A 149 -13.58 16.91 19.47
CA LEU A 149 -12.42 16.76 20.35
C LEU A 149 -11.12 17.13 19.61
N LEU A 150 -10.98 16.69 18.35
CA LEU A 150 -9.83 17.02 17.52
C LEU A 150 -9.73 18.52 17.24
N ASP A 151 -10.85 19.17 16.88
CA ASP A 151 -10.93 20.61 16.60
C ASP A 151 -10.53 21.46 17.82
N ARG A 152 -10.78 20.97 19.04
CA ARG A 152 -10.41 21.63 20.30
C ARG A 152 -8.98 21.31 20.75
N GLY A 153 -8.27 20.43 20.04
CA GLY A 153 -6.93 19.97 20.42
C GLY A 153 -6.93 19.10 21.68
N ALA A 154 -8.01 18.35 21.93
CA ALA A 154 -8.17 17.54 23.13
C ALA A 154 -7.06 16.49 23.30
N SER A 155 -6.70 16.19 24.56
CA SER A 155 -5.70 15.17 24.86
C SER A 155 -6.25 13.76 24.61
N PHE A 156 -5.36 12.76 24.59
CA PHE A 156 -5.80 11.36 24.52
C PHE A 156 -6.61 10.95 25.76
N GLU A 157 -6.36 11.57 26.93
CA GLU A 157 -7.13 11.33 28.15
C GLU A 157 -8.55 11.88 28.02
N ASP A 158 -8.72 13.07 27.44
CA ASP A 158 -10.05 13.65 27.16
C ASP A 158 -10.83 12.80 26.17
N TYR A 159 -10.16 12.30 25.12
CA TYR A 159 -10.75 11.35 24.18
C TYR A 159 -11.24 10.07 24.90
N ARG A 160 -10.40 9.47 25.75
CA ARG A 160 -10.76 8.27 26.51
C ARG A 160 -11.93 8.53 27.46
N ALA A 161 -11.95 9.69 28.12
CA ALA A 161 -13.03 10.08 29.01
C ALA A 161 -14.38 10.25 28.26
N ALA A 162 -14.34 10.76 27.02
CA ALA A 162 -15.54 10.99 26.21
C ALA A 162 -16.04 9.74 25.48
N MET A 163 -15.13 8.94 24.92
CA MET A 163 -15.47 7.78 24.06
C MET A 163 -15.44 6.44 24.79
N GLY A 164 -14.92 6.41 26.02
CA GLY A 164 -14.74 5.20 26.82
C GLY A 164 -13.53 4.35 26.43
N ASP A 165 -13.14 3.45 27.32
CA ASP A 165 -11.92 2.62 27.21
C ASP A 165 -12.07 1.40 26.29
N GLY A 166 -13.27 1.15 25.76
CA GLY A 166 -13.57 -0.04 24.93
C GLY A 166 -13.17 0.09 23.45
N ARG A 167 -12.56 1.20 23.03
CA ARG A 167 -12.17 1.46 21.64
C ARG A 167 -10.70 1.14 21.42
N ASP A 168 -10.38 0.54 20.27
CA ASP A 168 -9.00 0.26 19.85
C ASP A 168 -8.30 1.54 19.35
N MET A 169 -8.01 2.46 20.26
CA MET A 169 -7.30 3.71 19.99
C MET A 169 -6.14 3.86 20.95
N THR A 170 -4.95 4.10 20.41
CA THR A 170 -3.72 4.34 21.19
C THR A 170 -3.41 5.83 21.27
N ALA A 171 -2.61 6.23 22.26
CA ALA A 171 -2.15 7.62 22.39
C ALA A 171 -1.34 8.08 21.16
N GLU A 172 -0.53 7.18 20.61
CA GLU A 172 0.24 7.43 19.39
C GLU A 172 -0.66 7.68 18.18
N ARG A 173 -1.66 6.80 17.98
CA ARG A 173 -2.64 6.93 16.90
C ARG A 173 -3.47 8.21 17.05
N TRP A 174 -3.88 8.56 18.27
CA TRP A 174 -4.56 9.83 18.54
C TRP A 174 -3.70 11.02 18.16
N GLY A 175 -2.43 11.03 18.58
CA GLY A 175 -1.49 12.09 18.23
C GLY A 175 -1.26 12.21 16.71
N PHE A 176 -1.21 11.07 16.00
CA PHE A 176 -1.16 11.07 14.54
C PHE A 176 -2.42 11.70 13.92
N ILE A 177 -3.61 11.29 14.36
CA ILE A 177 -4.88 11.83 13.82
C ILE A 177 -4.98 13.32 14.12
N GLN A 178 -4.64 13.77 15.32
CA GLN A 178 -4.66 15.18 15.70
C GLN A 178 -3.83 16.05 14.75
N ARG A 179 -2.67 15.57 14.29
CA ARG A 179 -1.81 16.30 13.34
C ARG A 179 -2.36 16.35 11.91
N ASN A 180 -3.18 15.38 11.51
CA ASN A 180 -3.55 15.15 10.11
C ASN A 180 -5.05 15.32 9.82
N HIS A 181 -5.91 15.45 10.83
CA HIS A 181 -7.36 15.39 10.64
C HIS A 181 -7.95 16.50 9.75
N THR A 182 -7.20 17.57 9.53
CA THR A 182 -7.55 18.68 8.63
C THR A 182 -6.88 18.61 7.27
N ALA A 183 -6.16 17.51 6.96
CA ALA A 183 -5.44 17.36 5.71
C ALA A 183 -6.40 17.40 4.50
N ASP A 184 -6.02 18.23 3.54
CA ASP A 184 -6.75 18.49 2.31
C ASP A 184 -5.72 18.74 1.18
N ALA A 185 -5.70 17.85 0.19
CA ALA A 185 -4.77 17.91 -0.93
C ALA A 185 -5.28 18.79 -2.09
N THR A 186 -6.43 19.45 -1.97
CA THR A 186 -7.06 20.16 -3.09
C THR A 186 -6.16 21.25 -3.67
N ASP A 187 -5.55 22.08 -2.82
CA ASP A 187 -4.66 23.16 -3.28
C ASP A 187 -3.34 22.63 -3.83
N ASP A 188 -2.81 21.56 -3.26
CA ASP A 188 -1.60 20.89 -3.75
C ASP A 188 -1.84 20.28 -5.14
N LEU A 189 -2.99 19.65 -5.36
CA LEU A 189 -3.39 19.13 -6.67
C LEU A 189 -3.56 20.26 -7.69
N ARG A 190 -4.12 21.41 -7.31
CA ARG A 190 -4.17 22.59 -8.20
C ARG A 190 -2.77 23.09 -8.54
N ALA A 191 -1.84 23.07 -7.60
CA ALA A 191 -0.46 23.47 -7.86
C ALA A 191 0.27 22.49 -8.79
N ALA A 192 -0.16 21.22 -8.84
CA ALA A 192 0.36 20.20 -9.74
C ALA A 192 -0.27 20.22 -11.16
N HIS A 193 -1.02 21.26 -11.52
CA HIS A 193 -1.76 21.38 -12.79
C HIS A 193 -0.92 21.09 -14.06
N ASP A 194 0.35 21.47 -14.06
CA ASP A 194 1.24 21.33 -15.24
C ASP A 194 2.03 20.00 -15.23
N VAL A 195 1.73 19.10 -14.29
CA VAL A 195 2.37 17.79 -14.17
C VAL A 195 1.40 16.72 -14.70
N PRO A 196 1.78 15.90 -15.70
CA PRO A 196 0.98 14.77 -16.10
C PRO A 196 0.77 13.81 -14.93
N VAL A 197 -0.46 13.33 -14.74
CA VAL A 197 -0.80 12.43 -13.64
C VAL A 197 -1.43 11.15 -14.15
N LEU A 198 -0.89 10.01 -13.70
CA LEU A 198 -1.57 8.73 -13.76
C LEU A 198 -2.26 8.47 -12.41
N LEU A 199 -3.60 8.47 -12.42
CA LEU A 199 -4.43 8.10 -11.29
C LEU A 199 -4.92 6.67 -11.44
N MET A 200 -4.60 5.83 -10.46
CA MET A 200 -4.97 4.42 -10.43
C MET A 200 -5.96 4.19 -9.30
N LEU A 201 -7.14 3.65 -9.59
CA LEU A 201 -8.24 3.53 -8.63
C LEU A 201 -8.67 2.07 -8.43
N ALA A 202 -8.71 1.65 -7.18
CA ALA A 202 -9.12 0.31 -6.77
C ALA A 202 -10.66 0.17 -6.69
N GLY A 203 -11.22 -0.87 -7.30
CA GLY A 203 -12.68 -1.03 -7.40
C GLY A 203 -13.37 -1.44 -6.10
N HIS A 204 -12.66 -2.11 -5.20
CA HIS A 204 -13.16 -2.55 -3.89
C HIS A 204 -12.49 -1.82 -2.72
N ASP A 205 -12.08 -0.58 -2.96
CA ASP A 205 -11.43 0.25 -1.96
C ASP A 205 -12.39 0.60 -0.80
N LEU A 206 -12.04 0.15 0.41
CA LEU A 206 -12.77 0.48 1.65
C LEU A 206 -12.19 1.72 2.33
N ASN A 207 -10.99 2.16 1.92
CA ASN A 207 -10.30 3.29 2.52
C ASN A 207 -10.61 4.57 1.77
N VAL A 208 -10.87 4.49 0.45
CA VAL A 208 -11.06 5.61 -0.48
C VAL A 208 -12.36 5.56 -1.29
N ASP A 209 -13.10 6.68 -1.35
CA ASP A 209 -14.24 6.80 -2.28
C ASP A 209 -13.70 7.06 -3.69
N VAL A 210 -13.55 6.00 -4.48
CA VAL A 210 -12.97 6.07 -5.82
C VAL A 210 -13.85 6.80 -6.86
N ALA A 211 -15.12 7.05 -6.55
CA ALA A 211 -15.97 7.90 -7.36
C ALA A 211 -15.68 9.37 -7.05
N GLU A 212 -15.65 9.75 -5.76
CA GLU A 212 -15.30 11.10 -5.31
C GLU A 212 -13.87 11.47 -5.72
N THR A 213 -12.87 10.65 -5.39
CA THR A 213 -11.47 10.89 -5.74
C THR A 213 -11.30 11.05 -7.25
N GLY A 214 -11.90 10.15 -8.03
CA GLY A 214 -11.83 10.24 -9.49
C GLY A 214 -12.52 11.48 -10.07
N ALA A 215 -13.57 11.99 -9.42
CA ALA A 215 -14.22 13.23 -9.83
C ALA A 215 -13.35 14.45 -9.49
N ALA A 216 -12.83 14.52 -8.27
CA ALA A 216 -11.97 15.60 -7.81
C ALA A 216 -10.69 15.72 -8.66
N TYR A 217 -9.99 14.62 -8.93
CA TYR A 217 -8.78 14.66 -9.77
C TYR A 217 -9.08 15.17 -11.18
N ARG A 218 -10.18 14.73 -11.81
CA ARG A 218 -10.57 15.21 -13.15
C ARG A 218 -10.96 16.68 -13.18
N GLU A 219 -11.47 17.20 -12.07
CA GLU A 219 -11.80 18.61 -11.94
C GLU A 219 -10.54 19.48 -11.77
N LEU A 220 -9.56 18.99 -11.01
CA LEU A 220 -8.39 19.76 -10.60
C LEU A 220 -7.21 19.66 -11.58
N LEU A 221 -7.08 18.55 -12.32
CA LEU A 221 -5.93 18.26 -13.16
C LEU A 221 -6.35 18.08 -14.63
N PRO A 222 -5.83 18.90 -15.56
CA PRO A 222 -6.20 18.82 -16.97
C PRO A 222 -5.50 17.65 -17.70
N ASP A 223 -4.26 17.33 -17.32
CA ASP A 223 -3.46 16.25 -17.91
C ASP A 223 -3.48 15.03 -16.98
N LEU A 224 -4.58 14.28 -17.07
CA LEU A 224 -4.88 13.16 -16.18
C LEU A 224 -5.26 11.91 -16.97
N LEU A 225 -4.52 10.83 -16.79
CA LEU A 225 -4.93 9.48 -17.17
C LEU A 225 -5.52 8.77 -15.95
N VAL A 226 -6.74 8.25 -16.05
CA VAL A 226 -7.39 7.49 -14.97
C VAL A 226 -7.52 6.02 -15.37
N LEU A 227 -6.89 5.14 -14.61
CA LEU A 227 -7.04 3.69 -14.72
C LEU A 227 -7.82 3.15 -13.53
N ARG A 228 -8.64 2.13 -13.76
CA ARG A 228 -9.49 1.50 -12.76
C ARG A 228 -9.25 0.01 -12.74
N TYR A 229 -9.15 -0.56 -11.54
CA TYR A 229 -8.90 -1.96 -11.30
C TYR A 229 -10.07 -2.56 -10.53
N PRO A 230 -11.09 -3.11 -11.21
CA PRO A 230 -12.37 -3.49 -10.60
C PRO A 230 -12.23 -4.44 -9.41
N GLU A 231 -11.30 -5.41 -9.51
CA GLU A 231 -11.11 -6.44 -8.49
C GLU A 231 -10.10 -6.05 -7.40
N ALA A 232 -9.50 -4.85 -7.47
CA ALA A 232 -8.45 -4.44 -6.53
C ALA A 232 -9.02 -3.90 -5.22
N GLY A 233 -8.37 -4.24 -4.11
CA GLY A 233 -8.48 -3.57 -2.81
C GLY A 233 -7.53 -2.36 -2.72
N HIS A 234 -7.44 -1.74 -1.54
CA HIS A 234 -6.75 -0.45 -1.39
C HIS A 234 -5.26 -0.54 -1.74
N ALA A 235 -4.61 -1.66 -1.38
CA ALA A 235 -3.20 -1.90 -1.66
C ALA A 235 -2.92 -2.27 -3.14
N MET A 236 -3.91 -2.15 -4.05
CA MET A 236 -3.86 -2.61 -5.44
C MET A 236 -3.57 -4.12 -5.59
N VAL A 237 -3.83 -4.87 -4.53
CA VAL A 237 -3.87 -6.34 -4.51
C VAL A 237 -5.29 -6.78 -4.85
N ASP A 238 -5.47 -7.99 -5.37
CA ASP A 238 -6.81 -8.56 -5.52
C ASP A 238 -7.55 -8.54 -4.16
N ALA A 239 -8.76 -8.01 -4.13
CA ALA A 239 -9.51 -7.78 -2.90
C ALA A 239 -9.78 -9.08 -2.13
N ALA A 240 -9.88 -10.23 -2.80
CA ALA A 240 -10.03 -11.52 -2.14
C ALA A 240 -8.75 -11.94 -1.41
N VAL A 241 -7.58 -11.64 -2.01
CA VAL A 241 -6.27 -11.92 -1.42
C VAL A 241 -5.98 -10.97 -0.25
N GLU A 242 -6.26 -9.68 -0.43
CA GLU A 242 -6.03 -8.63 0.58
C GLU A 242 -6.82 -8.90 1.88
N ARG A 243 -8.07 -9.38 1.75
CA ARG A 243 -8.92 -9.74 2.90
C ARG A 243 -8.45 -11.01 3.64
N SER A 244 -7.47 -11.74 3.11
CA SER A 244 -6.97 -12.97 3.73
C SER A 244 -5.51 -12.79 4.13
N THR A 245 -5.25 -12.54 5.42
CA THR A 245 -3.90 -12.41 5.97
C THR A 245 -2.99 -13.56 5.56
N VAL A 246 -3.51 -14.79 5.53
CA VAL A 246 -2.76 -15.97 5.11
C VAL A 246 -2.41 -15.92 3.62
N GLN A 247 -3.38 -15.63 2.74
CA GLN A 247 -3.10 -15.56 1.31
C GLN A 247 -2.18 -14.40 0.96
N LEU A 248 -2.39 -13.23 1.56
CA LEU A 248 -1.54 -12.06 1.39
C LEU A 248 -0.10 -12.37 1.81
N THR A 249 0.08 -12.94 3.01
CA THR A 249 1.41 -13.32 3.52
C THR A 249 2.08 -14.37 2.62
N LEU A 250 1.37 -15.43 2.24
CA LEU A 250 1.92 -16.47 1.37
C LEU A 250 2.29 -15.91 -0.01
N THR A 251 1.47 -15.02 -0.56
CA THR A 251 1.74 -14.39 -1.86
C THR A 251 2.94 -13.46 -1.77
N GLY A 252 3.02 -12.61 -0.75
CA GLY A 252 4.16 -11.71 -0.53
C GLY A 252 5.48 -12.47 -0.29
N VAL A 253 5.45 -13.62 0.37
CA VAL A 253 6.66 -14.43 0.60
C VAL A 253 7.07 -15.21 -0.65
N PHE A 254 6.14 -15.96 -1.27
CA PHE A 254 6.49 -16.93 -2.31
C PHE A 254 6.37 -16.40 -3.74
N ALA A 255 5.61 -15.33 -3.96
CA ALA A 255 5.38 -14.74 -5.28
C ALA A 255 5.17 -13.21 -5.21
N PRO A 256 6.06 -12.44 -4.57
CA PRO A 256 5.92 -10.98 -4.41
C PRO A 256 5.74 -10.24 -5.73
N ARG A 257 6.38 -10.70 -6.81
CA ARG A 257 6.24 -10.13 -8.16
C ARG A 257 4.85 -10.31 -8.79
N ARG A 258 3.98 -11.10 -8.17
CA ARG A 258 2.59 -11.33 -8.58
C ARG A 258 1.58 -10.83 -7.55
N LEU A 259 2.05 -10.06 -6.56
CA LEU A 259 1.21 -9.60 -5.44
C LEU A 259 0.10 -8.66 -5.92
N TYR A 260 0.43 -7.76 -6.83
CA TYR A 260 -0.52 -6.79 -7.36
C TYR A 260 -1.52 -7.40 -8.34
N THR A 261 -2.68 -6.76 -8.45
CA THR A 261 -3.72 -7.12 -9.41
C THR A 261 -3.20 -7.08 -10.85
N ALA A 262 -3.81 -7.88 -11.72
CA ALA A 262 -3.40 -7.98 -13.12
C ALA A 262 -3.48 -6.61 -13.83
N GLY A 263 -2.49 -6.32 -14.66
CA GLY A 263 -2.39 -5.05 -15.39
C GLY A 263 -1.74 -3.93 -14.59
N PHE A 264 -1.86 -3.89 -13.27
CA PHE A 264 -1.41 -2.76 -12.43
C PHE A 264 0.04 -2.33 -12.68
N LEU A 265 0.99 -3.27 -12.66
CA LEU A 265 2.40 -2.95 -12.93
C LEU A 265 2.67 -2.65 -14.41
N GLY A 266 1.99 -3.38 -15.30
CA GLY A 266 2.16 -3.25 -16.76
C GLY A 266 1.67 -1.90 -17.28
N ASP A 267 0.50 -1.47 -16.83
CA ASP A 267 -0.11 -0.20 -17.25
C ASP A 267 0.73 1.00 -16.82
N GLN A 268 1.36 0.93 -15.65
CA GLN A 268 2.31 1.96 -15.21
C GLN A 268 3.51 2.00 -16.15
N ALA A 269 4.13 0.86 -16.42
CA ALA A 269 5.26 0.77 -17.35
C ALA A 269 4.89 1.26 -18.76
N ASP A 270 3.69 0.94 -19.24
CA ASP A 270 3.19 1.39 -20.54
C ASP A 270 2.94 2.91 -20.56
N TYR A 271 2.40 3.47 -19.47
CA TYR A 271 2.29 4.91 -19.29
C TYR A 271 3.67 5.58 -19.35
N LEU A 272 4.69 5.02 -18.68
CA LEU A 272 6.07 5.53 -18.76
C LEU A 272 6.59 5.55 -20.19
N ARG A 273 6.44 4.44 -20.92
CA ARG A 273 6.92 4.32 -22.31
C ARG A 273 6.18 5.25 -23.26
N GLY A 274 4.91 5.55 -22.98
CA GLY A 274 4.10 6.48 -23.77
C GLY A 274 4.45 7.95 -23.59
N MET A 275 5.26 8.31 -22.58
CA MET A 275 5.73 9.67 -22.33
C MET A 275 7.10 10.00 -22.96
N ALA A 276 7.76 9.00 -23.57
CA ALA A 276 9.00 9.16 -24.33
C ALA A 276 8.72 9.61 -25.78
#